data_AF-A0AAW1A4X9-F1
#
_entry.id   AF-A0AAW1A4X9-F1
#
_cell.length_a   1.000
_cell.length_b   1.000
_cell.length_c   1.000
_cell.angle_alpha   90.00
_cell.angle_beta   90.00
_cell.angle_gamma   90.00
#
_symmetry.space_group_name_H-M   'P 1'
#
loop_
_entity.id
_entity.type
_entity.pdbx_description
1 polymer ?
#
loop_
_entity_poly.entity_id
_entity_poly.type
_entity_poly.pdbx_seq_one_letter_code
_entity_poly.pdbx_strand_id
1 'polypeptide(L)'
;MVKLLIGSRLKGNALEWLHSKPEYVSMPLDELLGNLREMFYHPENVLVARRKFEARVWNREEPFSEYLHEKVILGNRVPINEFEIIEYIIEGIPDPALRDLARAQRIKTKKDLLESFERITLRGPNMTPSRFQPRKTEEPEERTDERGAEERVLMLQLRRIRPCNRELSIEERRP
;
A
#
# COMPACT_ATOMS: atom_id res chain seq x y z
N MET A 1 -6.62 19.93 -47.06
CA MET A 1 -6.57 21.04 -46.07
C MET A 1 -5.90 20.66 -44.75
N VAL A 2 -6.14 19.47 -44.18
CA VAL A 2 -5.65 19.10 -42.82
C VAL A 2 -4.12 18.97 -42.69
N LYS A 3 -3.39 18.48 -43.71
CA LYS A 3 -1.93 18.30 -43.63
C LYS A 3 -1.13 19.60 -43.48
N LEU A 4 -1.59 20.68 -44.11
CA LEU A 4 -0.96 22.01 -43.96
C LEU A 4 -1.13 22.54 -42.53
N LEU A 5 -2.25 22.22 -41.89
CA LEU A 5 -2.48 22.53 -40.48
C LEU A 5 -1.61 21.68 -39.54
N ILE A 6 -1.33 20.43 -39.90
CA ILE A 6 -0.40 19.58 -39.14
C ILE A 6 1.03 20.10 -39.29
N GLY A 7 1.45 20.39 -40.53
CA GLY A 7 2.78 20.95 -40.82
C GLY A 7 3.04 22.26 -40.07
N SER A 8 2.03 23.14 -39.92
CA SER A 8 2.17 24.38 -39.15
C SER A 8 2.26 24.20 -37.63
N ARG A 9 1.94 23.00 -37.11
CA ARG A 9 2.04 22.64 -35.68
C ARG A 9 3.31 21.86 -35.35
N LEU A 10 3.94 21.23 -36.35
CA LEU A 10 5.23 20.57 -36.17
C LEU A 10 6.35 21.60 -36.00
N LYS A 11 7.33 21.28 -35.15
CA LYS A 11 8.49 22.13 -34.86
C LYS A 11 9.75 21.28 -34.76
N GLY A 12 10.90 21.91 -35.01
CA GLY A 12 12.22 21.26 -34.92
C GLY A 12 12.34 20.03 -35.83
N ASN A 13 12.93 18.96 -35.30
CA ASN A 13 13.24 17.73 -36.03
C ASN A 13 12.02 17.08 -36.72
N ALA A 14 10.81 17.23 -36.15
CA ALA A 14 9.59 16.69 -36.76
C ALA A 14 9.17 17.45 -38.03
N LEU A 15 9.41 18.76 -38.06
CA LEU A 15 9.15 19.60 -39.24
C LEU A 15 10.19 19.32 -40.34
N GLU A 16 11.48 19.21 -39.96
CA GLU A 16 12.55 18.84 -40.89
C GLU A 16 12.32 17.45 -41.49
N TRP A 17 11.88 16.49 -40.68
CA TRP A 17 11.51 15.16 -41.14
C TRP A 17 10.36 15.19 -42.16
N LEU A 18 9.31 15.99 -41.91
CA LEU A 18 8.19 16.15 -42.86
C LEU A 18 8.66 16.72 -44.21
N HIS A 19 9.63 17.65 -44.19
CA HIS A 19 10.17 18.27 -45.41
C HIS A 19 11.29 17.47 -46.08
N SER A 20 11.81 16.42 -45.44
CA SER A 20 12.91 15.61 -45.99
C SER A 20 12.55 14.88 -47.29
N LYS A 21 11.26 14.59 -47.49
CA LYS A 21 10.73 13.83 -48.63
C LYS A 21 9.43 14.46 -49.12
N PRO A 22 9.34 14.88 -50.40
CA PRO A 22 8.10 15.46 -50.94
C PRO A 22 6.94 14.45 -50.95
N GLU A 23 7.23 13.15 -50.89
CA GLU A 23 6.24 12.07 -50.86
C GLU A 23 5.34 12.14 -49.62
N TYR A 24 5.84 12.65 -48.48
CA TYR A 24 5.05 12.80 -47.26
C TYR A 24 3.91 13.82 -47.38
N VAL A 25 4.04 14.79 -48.29
CA VAL A 25 2.97 15.76 -48.58
C VAL A 25 1.86 15.11 -49.42
N SER A 26 2.23 14.17 -50.30
CA SER A 26 1.34 13.49 -51.24
C SER A 26 0.63 12.26 -50.65
N MET A 27 1.22 11.55 -49.69
CA MET A 27 0.66 10.33 -49.07
C MET A 27 -0.65 10.57 -48.29
N PRO A 28 -1.58 9.63 -48.11
CA PRO A 28 -2.80 9.87 -47.33
C PRO A 28 -2.51 10.23 -45.86
N LEU A 29 -3.45 10.96 -45.24
CA LEU A 29 -3.25 11.54 -43.90
C LEU A 29 -2.99 10.47 -42.83
N ASP A 30 -3.72 9.36 -42.86
CA ASP A 30 -3.59 8.30 -41.86
C ASP A 30 -2.21 7.64 -41.90
N GLU A 31 -1.68 7.42 -43.11
CA GLU A 31 -0.32 6.91 -43.27
C GLU A 31 0.74 7.92 -42.80
N LEU A 32 0.53 9.22 -43.05
CA LEU A 32 1.44 10.26 -42.54
C LEU A 32 1.46 10.28 -41.00
N LEU A 33 0.29 10.19 -40.36
CA LEU A 33 0.19 10.11 -38.91
C LEU A 33 0.80 8.81 -38.36
N GLY A 34 0.63 7.70 -39.09
CA GLY A 34 1.29 6.43 -38.81
C GLY A 34 2.82 6.57 -38.81
N ASN A 35 3.38 7.16 -39.85
CA ASN A 35 4.83 7.39 -39.97
C ASN A 35 5.36 8.37 -38.91
N LEU A 36 4.61 9.43 -38.58
CA LEU A 36 4.96 10.34 -37.49
C LEU A 36 4.97 9.61 -36.14
N ARG A 37 4.00 8.73 -35.92
CA ARG A 37 3.96 7.89 -34.71
C ARG A 37 5.16 6.95 -34.69
N GLU A 38 5.45 6.23 -35.77
CA GLU A 38 6.60 5.32 -35.81
C GLU A 38 7.93 6.04 -35.56
N MET A 39 8.11 7.23 -36.14
CA MET A 39 9.36 7.99 -36.03
C MET A 39 9.52 8.72 -34.68
N PHE A 40 8.44 9.22 -34.07
CA PHE A 40 8.53 10.10 -32.90
C PHE A 40 7.86 9.55 -31.64
N TYR A 41 6.90 8.62 -31.77
CA TYR A 41 6.24 8.01 -30.62
C TYR A 41 7.05 6.83 -30.10
N HIS A 42 7.92 7.13 -29.14
CA HIS A 42 8.65 6.12 -28.36
C HIS A 42 8.02 6.05 -26.97
N PRO A 43 7.04 5.16 -26.73
CA PRO A 43 6.47 5.02 -25.40
C PRO A 43 7.56 4.55 -24.44
N GLU A 44 7.55 5.10 -23.23
CA GLU A 44 8.39 4.57 -22.16
C GLU A 44 8.12 3.07 -21.98
N ASN A 45 9.15 2.30 -21.62
CA ASN A 45 9.00 0.88 -21.33
C ASN A 45 7.86 0.68 -20.31
N VAL A 46 6.91 -0.21 -20.62
CA VAL A 46 5.72 -0.48 -19.80
C VAL A 46 6.10 -0.82 -18.35
N LEU A 47 7.23 -1.51 -18.14
CA LEU A 47 7.73 -1.82 -16.79
C LEU A 47 8.19 -0.56 -16.05
N VAL A 48 8.83 0.38 -16.74
CA VAL A 48 9.24 1.66 -16.15
C VAL A 48 8.01 2.50 -15.82
N ALA A 49 7.03 2.56 -16.73
CA ALA A 49 5.77 3.25 -16.48
C ALA A 49 5.02 2.64 -15.28
N ARG A 50 4.95 1.31 -15.19
CA ARG A 50 4.34 0.59 -14.06
C ARG A 50 5.07 0.88 -12.75
N ARG A 51 6.40 0.83 -12.73
CA ARG A 51 7.19 1.17 -11.53
C ARG A 51 6.95 2.61 -11.07
N LYS A 52 6.90 3.58 -12.00
CA LYS A 52 6.58 4.98 -11.67
C LYS A 52 5.17 5.11 -11.10
N PHE A 53 4.21 4.40 -11.70
CA PHE A 53 2.84 4.35 -11.22
C PHE A 53 2.75 3.77 -9.81
N GLU A 54 3.38 2.62 -9.55
CA GLU A 54 3.39 1.96 -8.23
C GLU A 54 4.12 2.79 -7.17
N ALA A 55 5.26 3.39 -7.53
CA ALA A 55 6.06 4.22 -6.62
C ALA A 55 5.37 5.53 -6.19
N ARG A 56 4.35 5.98 -6.92
CA ARG A 56 3.63 7.22 -6.58
C ARG A 56 2.74 7.02 -5.35
N VAL A 57 3.19 7.51 -4.21
CA VAL A 57 2.46 7.53 -2.92
C VAL A 57 2.03 8.96 -2.62
N TRP A 58 0.89 9.15 -1.97
CA TRP A 58 0.39 10.46 -1.58
C TRP A 58 1.33 11.11 -0.54
N ASN A 59 1.84 12.30 -0.88
CA ASN A 59 2.67 13.10 0.01
C ASN A 59 1.81 13.96 0.96
N ARG A 60 2.37 14.31 2.11
CA ARG A 60 1.70 15.15 3.12
C ARG A 60 1.59 16.61 2.73
N GLU A 61 2.48 17.07 1.86
CA GLU A 61 2.60 18.47 1.45
C GLU A 61 1.69 18.82 0.27
N GLU A 62 1.00 17.84 -0.30
CA GLU A 62 0.09 18.02 -1.44
C GLU A 62 -1.35 17.67 -1.07
N PRO A 63 -2.35 18.32 -1.70
CA PRO A 63 -3.74 17.92 -1.58
C PRO A 63 -3.97 16.57 -2.28
N PHE A 64 -4.97 15.82 -1.80
CA PHE A 64 -5.33 14.52 -2.41
C PHE A 64 -5.72 14.62 -3.89
N SER A 65 -6.28 15.76 -4.30
CA SER A 65 -6.69 16.01 -5.69
C SER A 65 -5.51 15.99 -6.66
N GLU A 66 -4.38 16.58 -6.28
CA GLU A 66 -3.14 16.58 -7.08
C GLU A 66 -2.58 15.15 -7.17
N TYR A 67 -2.51 14.46 -6.04
CA TYR A 67 -2.11 13.05 -5.99
C TYR A 67 -2.96 12.17 -6.92
N LEU A 68 -4.30 12.25 -6.79
CA LEU A 68 -5.23 11.45 -7.58
C LEU A 68 -5.05 11.73 -9.07
N HIS A 69 -4.93 12.99 -9.44
CA HIS A 69 -4.79 13.40 -10.84
C HIS A 69 -3.50 12.84 -11.45
N GLU A 70 -2.36 13.03 -10.78
CA GLU A 70 -1.08 12.50 -11.26
C GLU A 70 -1.06 10.98 -11.31
N LYS A 71 -1.62 10.32 -10.29
CA LYS A 71 -1.72 8.86 -10.23
C LYS A 71 -2.55 8.31 -11.39
N VAL A 72 -3.65 8.98 -11.76
CA VAL A 72 -4.47 8.61 -12.94
C VAL A 72 -3.71 8.84 -14.26
N ILE A 73 -2.97 9.95 -14.40
CA ILE A 73 -2.15 10.20 -15.59
C ILE A 73 -1.10 9.09 -15.77
N LEU A 74 -0.45 8.66 -14.69
CA LEU A 74 0.49 7.54 -14.70
C LEU A 74 -0.21 6.21 -15.01
N GLY A 75 -1.39 5.98 -14.41
CA GLY A 75 -2.20 4.78 -14.63
C GLY A 75 -2.64 4.61 -16.09
N ASN A 76 -2.99 5.70 -16.79
CA ASN A 76 -3.37 5.67 -18.20
C ASN A 76 -2.25 5.18 -19.15
N ARG A 77 -0.99 5.22 -18.69
CA ARG A 77 0.17 4.73 -19.46
C ARG A 77 0.41 3.23 -19.26
N VAL A 78 -0.30 2.60 -18.33
CA VAL A 78 -0.18 1.19 -17.98
C VAL A 78 -1.48 0.48 -18.40
N PRO A 79 -1.41 -0.71 -19.03
CA PRO A 79 -2.61 -1.48 -19.37
C PRO A 79 -3.17 -2.15 -18.11
N ILE A 80 -3.92 -1.40 -17.30
CA ILE A 80 -4.61 -1.86 -16.08
C ILE A 80 -6.07 -1.45 -16.10
N ASN A 81 -6.91 -2.25 -15.43
CA ASN A 81 -8.34 -1.99 -15.37
C ASN A 81 -8.63 -0.78 -14.46
N GLU A 82 -9.72 -0.06 -14.70
CA GLU A 82 -10.12 1.09 -13.89
C GLU A 82 -10.37 0.71 -12.42
N PHE A 83 -10.93 -0.48 -12.16
CA PHE A 83 -11.07 -0.99 -10.79
C PHE A 83 -9.72 -1.21 -10.11
N GLU A 84 -8.74 -1.75 -10.85
CA GLU A 84 -7.38 -1.93 -10.32
C GLU A 84 -6.72 -0.59 -10.03
N ILE A 85 -6.92 0.42 -10.90
CA ILE A 85 -6.40 1.78 -10.68
C ILE A 85 -6.88 2.32 -9.32
N ILE A 86 -8.15 2.10 -8.96
CA ILE A 86 -8.72 2.54 -7.69
C ILE A 86 -8.06 1.83 -6.51
N GLU A 87 -7.85 0.51 -6.59
CA GLU A 87 -7.11 -0.22 -5.56
C GLU A 87 -5.66 0.29 -5.41
N TYR A 88 -4.98 0.60 -6.52
CA TYR A 88 -3.63 1.18 -6.49
C TYR A 88 -3.58 2.60 -5.94
N ILE A 89 -4.66 3.38 -6.11
CA ILE A 89 -4.80 4.71 -5.49
C ILE A 89 -4.94 4.54 -3.98
N ILE A 90 -5.79 3.60 -3.53
CA ILE A 90 -5.98 3.32 -2.11
C ILE A 90 -4.68 2.83 -1.49
N GLU A 91 -3.97 1.89 -2.13
CA GLU A 91 -2.69 1.38 -1.62
C GLU A 91 -1.58 2.44 -1.56
N GLY A 92 -1.67 3.49 -2.38
CA GLY A 92 -0.74 4.61 -2.35
C GLY A 92 -1.03 5.64 -1.24
N ILE A 93 -2.01 5.41 -0.36
CA ILE A 93 -2.26 6.24 0.82
C ILE A 93 -1.35 5.75 1.98
N PRO A 94 -0.50 6.62 2.55
CA PRO A 94 0.47 6.20 3.57
C PRO A 94 -0.17 5.84 4.92
N ASP A 95 -1.34 6.40 5.25
CA ASP A 95 -2.04 6.14 6.51
C ASP A 95 -2.93 4.87 6.39
N PRO A 96 -2.65 3.79 7.15
CA PRO A 96 -3.47 2.58 7.12
C PRO A 96 -4.93 2.82 7.53
N ALA A 97 -5.21 3.74 8.46
CA ALA A 97 -6.58 4.02 8.89
C ALA A 97 -7.42 4.61 7.75
N LEU A 98 -6.81 5.45 6.92
CA LEU A 98 -7.44 6.02 5.73
C LEU A 98 -7.67 4.97 4.63
N ARG A 99 -6.75 4.01 4.47
CA ARG A 99 -6.95 2.87 3.56
C ARG A 99 -8.11 1.99 3.99
N ASP A 100 -8.19 1.67 5.28
CA ASP A 100 -9.28 0.86 5.81
C ASP A 100 -10.62 1.59 5.72
N LEU A 101 -10.64 2.92 5.91
CA LEU A 101 -11.83 3.74 5.70
C LEU A 101 -12.31 3.68 4.25
N ALA A 102 -11.42 3.81 3.26
CA ALA A 102 -11.77 3.72 1.84
C ALA A 102 -12.40 2.35 1.50
N ARG A 103 -11.82 1.27 2.05
CA ARG A 103 -12.31 -0.10 1.88
C ARG A 103 -13.66 -0.32 2.55
N ALA A 104 -13.82 0.19 3.77
CA ALA A 104 -15.08 0.10 4.52
C ALA A 104 -16.22 0.85 3.83
N GLN A 105 -15.92 2.02 3.25
CA GLN A 105 -16.88 2.81 2.46
C GLN A 105 -17.19 2.20 1.08
N ARG A 106 -16.47 1.13 0.67
CA ARG A 106 -16.62 0.45 -0.62
C ARG A 106 -16.57 1.44 -1.80
N ILE A 107 -15.63 2.37 -1.75
CA ILE A 107 -15.47 3.36 -2.80
C ILE A 107 -15.03 2.68 -4.10
N LYS A 108 -15.78 2.88 -5.19
CA LYS A 108 -15.52 2.24 -6.50
C LYS A 108 -15.33 3.22 -7.64
N THR A 109 -15.39 4.52 -7.37
CA THR A 109 -15.28 5.55 -8.38
C THR A 109 -14.21 6.56 -7.99
N LYS A 110 -13.49 7.09 -8.99
CA LYS A 110 -12.52 8.19 -8.80
C LYS A 110 -13.17 9.44 -8.22
N LYS A 111 -14.43 9.71 -8.59
CA LYS A 111 -15.21 10.86 -8.08
C LYS A 111 -15.47 10.74 -6.60
N ASP A 112 -16.00 9.59 -6.18
CA ASP A 112 -16.26 9.26 -4.78
C ASP A 112 -14.96 9.33 -3.93
N LEU A 113 -13.83 8.87 -4.48
CA LEU A 113 -12.52 9.05 -3.84
C LEU A 113 -12.16 10.52 -3.64
N LEU A 114 -12.35 11.35 -4.68
CA LEU A 114 -12.06 12.77 -4.59
C LEU A 114 -12.94 13.43 -3.53
N GLU A 115 -14.25 13.19 -3.54
CA GLU A 115 -15.19 13.78 -2.59
C GLU A 115 -14.92 13.35 -1.13
N SER A 116 -14.62 12.07 -0.89
CA SER A 116 -14.36 11.55 0.45
C SER A 116 -13.02 12.04 1.03
N PHE A 117 -12.01 12.28 0.21
CA PHE A 117 -10.65 12.61 0.65
C PHE A 117 -10.24 14.07 0.46
N GLU A 118 -11.05 14.90 -0.21
CA GLU A 118 -10.75 16.32 -0.47
C GLU A 118 -10.43 17.12 0.81
N ARG A 119 -11.12 16.82 1.91
CA ARG A 119 -10.96 17.53 3.18
C ARG A 119 -9.91 16.91 4.12
N ILE A 120 -9.30 15.81 3.71
CA ILE A 120 -8.38 15.05 4.56
C ILE A 120 -6.96 15.55 4.32
N THR A 121 -6.31 16.01 5.40
CA THR A 121 -4.89 16.35 5.40
C THR A 121 -4.12 15.26 6.15
N LEU A 122 -3.05 14.74 5.56
CA LEU A 122 -2.21 13.73 6.21
C LEU A 122 -1.51 14.34 7.44
N ARG A 123 -1.87 13.86 8.64
CA ARG A 123 -1.18 14.27 9.87
C ARG A 123 0.24 13.69 9.90
N GLY A 124 1.19 14.47 10.41
CA GLY A 124 2.57 14.02 10.61
C GLY A 124 2.67 12.86 11.61
N PRO A 125 3.80 12.14 11.67
CA PRO A 125 4.02 11.11 12.67
C PRO A 125 4.24 11.83 14.00
N ASN A 126 3.18 12.08 14.75
CA ASN A 126 3.33 12.43 16.14
C ASN A 126 3.84 11.18 16.84
N MET A 127 5.14 11.13 17.11
CA MET A 127 5.67 10.26 18.16
C MET A 127 5.00 10.67 19.47
N THR A 128 3.89 10.02 19.80
CA THR A 128 3.49 9.83 21.18
C THR A 128 3.80 8.38 21.50
N PRO A 129 4.86 8.07 22.27
CA PRO A 129 4.92 6.76 22.89
C PRO A 129 3.72 6.70 23.83
N SER A 130 2.71 5.92 23.45
CA SER A 130 1.64 5.54 24.37
C SER A 130 2.32 4.78 25.50
N ARG A 131 2.59 5.50 26.60
CA ARG A 131 3.02 4.93 27.86
C ARG A 131 1.88 4.03 28.31
N PHE A 132 1.96 2.75 27.95
CA PHE A 132 1.27 1.70 28.67
C PHE A 132 1.65 1.87 30.14
N GLN A 133 0.76 2.48 30.92
CA GLN A 133 0.81 2.38 32.37
C GLN A 133 0.14 1.03 32.68
N PRO A 134 0.88 0.02 33.16
CA PRO A 134 0.22 -1.11 33.79
C PRO A 134 -0.56 -0.58 34.98
N ARG A 135 -1.88 -0.84 35.01
CA ARG A 135 -2.71 -0.67 36.20
C ARG A 135 -2.04 -1.43 37.33
N LYS A 136 -1.58 -0.71 38.36
CA LYS A 136 -1.26 -1.32 39.65
C LYS A 136 -2.58 -1.83 40.22
N THR A 137 -2.72 -3.14 40.30
CA THR A 137 -3.73 -3.78 41.16
C THR A 137 -3.38 -3.37 42.59
N GLU A 138 -4.29 -2.66 43.25
CA GLU A 138 -4.18 -2.37 44.67
C GLU A 138 -4.40 -3.67 45.44
N GLU A 139 -3.31 -4.23 46.00
CA GLU A 139 -3.40 -5.27 47.02
C GLU A 139 -3.83 -4.62 48.35
N PRO A 140 -4.75 -5.23 49.12
CA PRO A 140 -5.13 -4.70 50.42
C PRO A 140 -4.00 -4.94 51.44
N GLU A 141 -3.50 -3.86 52.04
CA GLU A 141 -2.51 -3.88 53.11
C GLU A 141 -3.18 -4.33 54.43
N GLU A 142 -3.14 -5.63 54.69
CA GLU A 142 -3.57 -6.27 55.93
C GLU A 142 -2.50 -6.04 57.02
N ARG A 143 -2.88 -5.28 58.05
CA ARG A 143 -2.07 -5.05 59.26
C ARG A 143 -1.78 -6.39 59.94
N THR A 144 -0.53 -6.83 59.92
CA THR A 144 -0.05 -7.95 60.72
C THR A 144 0.61 -7.41 61.98
N ASP A 145 -0.15 -7.50 63.08
CA ASP A 145 0.33 -7.39 64.46
C ASP A 145 1.08 -8.68 64.82
N GLU A 146 2.22 -8.52 65.48
CA GLU A 146 3.19 -9.56 65.80
C GLU A 146 2.62 -10.53 66.85
N ARG A 147 2.48 -11.81 66.51
CA ARG A 147 2.36 -12.91 67.49
C ARG A 147 2.52 -14.27 66.80
N GLY A 148 3.49 -15.06 67.28
CA GLY A 148 3.48 -16.52 67.07
C GLY A 148 4.51 -17.08 66.10
N ALA A 149 5.78 -16.77 66.33
CA ALA A 149 6.85 -17.67 65.93
C ALA A 149 6.76 -18.95 66.79
N GLU A 150 6.16 -20.04 66.28
CA GLU A 150 6.33 -21.42 66.78
C GLU A 150 5.52 -22.43 65.96
N GLU A 151 5.92 -22.73 64.71
CA GLU A 151 5.53 -24.02 64.08
C GLU A 151 6.42 -24.42 62.89
N ARG A 152 7.69 -23.97 62.88
CA ARG A 152 8.67 -24.36 61.83
C ARG A 152 9.53 -25.58 62.18
N VAL A 153 9.17 -26.37 63.21
CA VAL A 153 10.03 -27.45 63.74
C VAL A 153 9.39 -28.85 63.75
N LEU A 154 8.14 -29.01 63.32
CA LEU A 154 7.52 -30.33 63.14
C LEU A 154 6.83 -30.32 61.78
N MET A 155 7.47 -30.73 60.69
CA MET A 155 7.16 -32.04 60.08
C MET A 155 8.19 -32.38 58.98
N LEU A 156 9.48 -32.18 59.29
CA LEU A 156 10.56 -32.94 58.65
C LEU A 156 10.89 -34.12 59.57
N GLN A 157 10.12 -35.20 59.42
CA GLN A 157 10.51 -36.62 59.60
C GLN A 157 9.30 -37.49 59.98
N LEU A 158 8.59 -38.02 58.98
CA LEU A 158 8.12 -39.40 59.04
C LEU A 158 8.40 -40.08 57.69
N ARG A 159 9.45 -40.90 57.72
CA ARG A 159 9.86 -41.86 56.68
C ARG A 159 8.87 -43.03 56.62
N ARG A 160 8.86 -43.70 55.45
CA ARG A 160 8.25 -45.01 55.11
C ARG A 160 6.75 -44.86 54.83
N ILE A 161 6.25 -45.17 53.64
CA ILE A 161 6.31 -46.48 52.96
C ILE A 161 6.15 -46.25 51.44
N ARG A 162 7.00 -46.87 50.61
CA ARG A 162 6.62 -47.33 49.26
C ARG A 162 6.22 -48.80 49.36
N PRO A 163 5.34 -49.27 48.47
CA PRO A 163 5.76 -50.41 47.67
C PRO A 163 5.54 -50.22 46.16
N CYS A 164 6.18 -51.14 45.47
CA CYS A 164 6.53 -51.21 44.05
C CYS A 164 5.47 -51.98 43.24
N ASN A 165 5.71 -52.03 41.92
CA ASN A 165 5.12 -52.86 40.84
C ASN A 165 3.94 -52.19 40.11
N ARG A 166 3.83 -52.23 38.77
CA ARG A 166 4.40 -53.09 37.71
C ARG A 166 4.21 -52.30 36.38
N GLU A 167 5.24 -52.04 35.57
CA GLU A 167 5.52 -52.68 34.26
C GLU A 167 4.26 -53.18 33.50
N LEU A 168 4.00 -52.91 32.22
CA LEU A 168 4.88 -52.92 31.03
C LEU A 168 4.35 -52.03 29.89
N SER A 169 5.31 -51.60 29.06
CA SER A 169 5.19 -51.06 27.69
C SER A 169 4.68 -52.07 26.65
N ILE A 170 4.59 -51.58 25.40
CA ILE A 170 4.57 -52.29 24.09
C ILE A 170 3.13 -52.34 23.50
N GLU A 171 2.73 -51.51 22.54
CA GLU A 171 3.17 -51.31 21.13
C GLU A 171 2.37 -52.18 20.13
N GLU A 172 2.29 -51.67 18.90
CA GLU A 172 1.71 -52.20 17.65
C GLU A 172 0.34 -51.65 17.26
N ARG A 173 0.30 -50.68 16.31
CA ARG A 173 0.42 -50.82 14.84
C ARG A 173 -0.74 -51.63 14.22
N ARG A 174 -1.62 -50.87 13.54
CA ARG A 174 -2.18 -51.01 12.16
C ARG A 174 -2.52 -52.41 11.62
N PRO A 175 -3.58 -52.55 10.81
CA PRO A 175 -3.65 -51.94 9.47
C PRO A 175 -4.70 -50.84 9.31
#